data_AF-G2MTY9-F1
#
_entry.id   AF-G2MTY9-F1
#
_cell.length_a   1.000
_cell.length_b   1.000
_cell.length_c   1.000
_cell.angle_alpha   90.00
_cell.angle_beta   90.00
_cell.angle_gamma   90.00
#
_symmetry.space_group_name_H-M   'P 1'
#
loop_
_entity.id
_entity.type
_entity.pdbx_description
1 polymer ?
#
loop_
_entity_poly.entity_id
_entity_poly.type
_entity_poly.pdbx_seq_one_letter_code
_entity_poly.pdbx_strand_id
1 'polypeptide(L)'
;MKKGDILIVLFVAILSIGLLIFYKVSTTQHYPHKYAAIMVDGKIYKEVSLDDVNYREEIPIVTKYGRDVLLVEDGGVKVIYAECPDKICIKEGFIDKPGQSIICLPFRIVVEIRGVKNDKVDQVVY
;
A
#
# COMPACT_ATOMS: atom_id res chain seq x y z
N MET A 1 -14.80 24.06 37.32
CA MET A 1 -15.43 23.84 36.00
C MET A 1 -16.94 24.00 36.19
N LYS A 2 -17.57 24.92 35.47
CA LYS A 2 -19.04 25.07 35.57
C LYS A 2 -19.67 23.85 34.89
N LYS A 3 -20.84 23.39 35.36
CA LYS A 3 -21.52 22.19 34.82
C LYS A 3 -21.75 22.27 33.30
N GLY A 4 -21.82 23.47 32.73
CA GLY A 4 -21.90 23.72 31.29
C GLY A 4 -20.60 23.45 30.52
N ASP A 5 -19.42 23.73 31.08
CA ASP A 5 -18.14 23.43 30.41
C ASP A 5 -17.94 21.92 30.25
N ILE A 6 -18.38 21.14 31.25
CA ILE A 6 -18.29 19.69 31.24
C ILE A 6 -19.17 19.10 30.13
N LEU A 7 -20.39 19.64 29.92
CA LEU A 7 -21.29 19.21 28.85
C LEU A 7 -20.71 19.48 27.45
N ILE A 8 -20.09 20.65 27.26
CA ILE A 8 -19.46 21.02 25.98
C ILE A 8 -18.27 20.10 25.68
N VAL A 9 -17.40 19.85 26.67
CA VAL A 9 -16.24 18.96 26.48
C VAL A 9 -16.68 17.54 26.13
N LEU A 10 -17.72 17.03 26.78
CA LEU A 10 -18.22 15.68 26.56
C LEU A 10 -18.86 15.54 25.16
N PHE A 11 -19.59 16.56 24.70
CA PHE A 11 -20.17 16.60 23.36
C PHE A 11 -19.09 16.62 22.26
N VAL A 12 -18.06 17.46 22.42
CA VAL A 12 -16.94 17.53 21.47
C VAL A 12 -16.15 16.22 21.43
N ALA A 13 -15.94 15.58 22.59
CA ALA A 13 -15.28 14.28 22.67
C ALA A 13 -16.07 13.18 21.95
N ILE A 14 -17.40 13.16 22.07
CA ILE A 14 -18.24 12.18 21.36
C ILE A 14 -18.19 12.40 19.85
N LEU A 15 -18.27 13.67 19.40
CA LEU A 15 -18.18 13.99 17.97
C LEU A 15 -16.83 13.60 17.37
N SER A 16 -15.72 13.86 18.07
CA SER A 16 -14.39 13.51 17.57
C SER A 16 -14.19 12.00 17.46
N ILE A 17 -14.68 11.23 18.44
CA ILE A 17 -14.67 9.76 18.41
C ILE A 17 -15.56 9.25 17.26
N GLY A 18 -16.76 9.81 17.10
CA GLY A 18 -17.68 9.45 16.03
C GLY A 18 -17.08 9.66 14.63
N LEU A 19 -16.38 10.78 14.42
CA LEU A 19 -15.71 11.10 13.16
C LEU A 19 -14.56 10.11 12.86
N LEU A 20 -13.77 9.75 13.88
CA LEU A 20 -12.68 8.76 13.73
C LEU A 20 -13.20 7.38 13.35
N ILE A 21 -14.31 6.93 13.96
CA ILE A 21 -14.95 5.65 13.62
C ILE A 21 -15.50 5.69 12.19
N PHE A 22 -16.20 6.76 11.81
CA PHE A 22 -16.76 6.94 10.47
C PHE A 22 -15.67 6.92 9.39
N TYR A 23 -14.54 7.61 9.63
CA TYR A 23 -13.41 7.64 8.70
C TYR A 23 -12.80 6.24 8.50
N LYS A 24 -12.66 5.45 9.57
CA LYS A 24 -12.15 4.08 9.47
C LYS A 24 -13.09 3.14 8.70
N VAL A 25 -14.40 3.25 8.91
CA VAL A 25 -15.40 2.40 8.23
C VAL A 25 -15.55 2.75 6.75
N SER A 26 -15.41 4.02 6.37
CA SER A 26 -15.56 4.46 4.96
C SER A 26 -14.37 4.07 4.05
N THR A 27 -13.24 3.66 4.63
CA THR A 27 -12.00 3.34 3.90
C THR A 27 -11.92 1.88 3.41
N THR A 28 -12.87 1.01 3.76
CA THR A 28 -12.96 -0.35 3.21
C THR A 28 -13.53 -0.31 1.80
N GLN A 29 -12.77 0.24 0.85
CA GLN A 29 -13.04 0.12 -0.57
C GLN A 29 -12.73 -1.33 -0.97
N HIS A 30 -13.75 -2.11 -1.28
CA HIS A 30 -13.57 -3.46 -1.82
C HIS A 30 -13.08 -3.35 -3.26
N TYR A 31 -11.79 -3.58 -3.46
CA TYR A 31 -11.24 -3.78 -4.80
C TYR A 31 -11.39 -5.27 -5.12
N PRO A 32 -12.27 -5.65 -6.07
CA PRO A 32 -12.51 -7.05 -6.42
C PRO A 32 -11.27 -7.77 -6.94
N HIS A 33 -10.34 -7.01 -7.54
CA HIS A 33 -9.02 -7.50 -7.94
C HIS A 33 -7.95 -6.51 -7.50
N LYS A 34 -6.94 -7.02 -6.80
CA LYS A 34 -5.77 -6.28 -6.36
C LYS A 34 -4.50 -6.99 -6.81
N TYR A 35 -3.52 -6.25 -7.28
CA TYR A 35 -2.25 -6.80 -7.72
C TYR A 35 -1.10 -5.85 -7.45
N ALA A 36 0.10 -6.40 -7.27
CA ALA A 36 1.33 -5.64 -7.20
C ALA A 36 1.94 -5.50 -8.60
N ALA A 37 2.07 -4.26 -9.08
CA ALA A 37 2.80 -3.93 -10.29
C ALA A 37 4.26 -3.61 -9.91
N ILE A 38 5.17 -4.49 -10.32
CA ILE A 38 6.61 -4.33 -10.11
C ILE A 38 7.19 -3.72 -11.39
N MET A 39 7.83 -2.57 -11.27
CA MET A 39 8.44 -1.83 -12.35
C MET A 39 9.94 -1.69 -12.15
N VAL A 40 10.70 -1.83 -13.23
CA VAL A 40 12.14 -1.61 -13.28
C VAL A 40 12.43 -0.64 -14.41
N ASP A 41 13.17 0.42 -14.14
CA ASP A 41 13.46 1.48 -15.13
C ASP A 41 12.17 2.05 -15.77
N GLY A 42 11.08 2.14 -14.99
CA GLY A 42 9.79 2.66 -15.46
C GLY A 42 8.99 1.73 -16.36
N LYS A 43 9.44 0.48 -16.57
CA LYS A 43 8.73 -0.54 -17.36
C LYS A 43 8.19 -1.63 -16.44
N ILE A 44 7.00 -2.16 -16.76
CA ILE A 44 6.44 -3.30 -16.04
C ILE A 44 7.39 -4.49 -16.20
N TYR A 45 7.87 -4.99 -15.06
CA TYR A 45 8.71 -6.17 -14.95
C TYR A 45 7.89 -7.41 -14.63
N LYS A 46 6.97 -7.31 -13.66
CA LYS A 46 6.07 -8.39 -13.25
C LYS A 46 4.82 -7.81 -12.61
N GLU A 47 3.68 -8.47 -12.82
CA GLU A 47 2.45 -8.22 -12.06
C GLU A 47 2.13 -9.47 -11.25
N VAL A 48 1.78 -9.30 -9.98
CA VAL A 48 1.47 -10.41 -9.07
C VAL A 48 0.10 -10.16 -8.46
N SER A 49 -0.85 -11.07 -8.68
CA SER A 49 -2.15 -11.00 -8.02
C SER A 49 -1.98 -11.12 -6.51
N LEU A 50 -2.70 -10.29 -5.78
CA LEU A 50 -2.75 -10.26 -4.31
C LEU A 50 -4.12 -10.72 -3.79
N ASP A 51 -4.90 -11.42 -4.64
CA ASP A 51 -6.26 -11.87 -4.32
C ASP A 51 -6.24 -13.11 -3.40
N ASP A 52 -5.20 -13.95 -3.49
CA ASP A 52 -5.01 -15.11 -2.62
C ASP A 52 -4.11 -14.76 -1.43
N VAL A 53 -4.70 -14.71 -0.24
CA VAL A 53 -3.99 -14.47 1.03
C VAL A 53 -3.05 -15.62 1.42
N ASN A 54 -3.25 -16.84 0.90
CA ASN A 54 -2.35 -17.96 1.19
C ASN A 54 -1.14 -18.00 0.24
N TYR A 55 -1.15 -17.16 -0.80
CA TYR A 55 -0.06 -17.09 -1.75
C TYR A 55 1.18 -16.50 -1.10
N ARG A 56 2.31 -17.21 -1.23
CA ARG A 56 3.61 -16.76 -0.75
C ARG A 56 4.68 -16.98 -1.81
N GLU A 57 5.40 -15.92 -2.19
CA GLU A 57 6.48 -15.97 -3.18
C GLU A 57 7.59 -14.98 -2.83
N GLU A 58 8.85 -15.42 -2.88
CA GLU A 58 10.00 -14.54 -2.88
C GLU A 58 10.42 -14.23 -4.32
N ILE A 59 10.49 -12.95 -4.66
CA ILE A 59 10.77 -12.47 -6.01
C ILE A 59 12.11 -11.72 -5.99
N PRO A 60 13.21 -12.36 -6.42
CA PRO A 60 14.47 -11.67 -6.61
C PRO A 60 14.42 -10.80 -7.87
N ILE A 61 14.78 -9.53 -7.72
CA ILE A 61 14.91 -8.57 -8.81
C ILE A 61 16.38 -8.20 -8.91
N VAL A 62 17.02 -8.62 -10.01
CA VAL A 62 18.42 -8.30 -10.29
C VAL A 62 18.45 -7.31 -11.45
N THR A 63 18.99 -6.13 -11.18
CA THR A 63 19.17 -5.07 -12.18
C THR A 63 20.67 -4.79 -12.36
N LYS A 64 21.03 -3.99 -13.37
CA LYS A 64 22.40 -3.49 -13.52
C LYS A 64 22.84 -2.54 -12.40
N TYR A 65 21.90 -2.07 -11.57
CA TYR A 65 22.15 -1.15 -10.47
C TYR A 65 22.36 -1.87 -9.13
N GLY A 66 21.87 -3.11 -9.02
CA GLY A 66 21.92 -3.93 -7.81
C GLY A 66 20.71 -4.85 -7.69
N ARG A 67 20.60 -5.51 -6.54
CA ARG A 67 19.58 -6.53 -6.26
C ARG A 67 18.67 -6.15 -5.09
N ASP A 68 17.38 -6.37 -5.28
CA ASP A 68 16.36 -6.40 -4.23
C ASP A 68 15.62 -7.76 -4.23
N VAL A 69 15.05 -8.15 -3.11
CA VAL A 69 14.16 -9.32 -2.99
C VAL A 69 12.87 -8.89 -2.34
N LEU A 70 11.77 -9.09 -3.05
CA LEU A 70 10.41 -8.87 -2.56
C LEU A 70 9.87 -10.16 -1.95
N LEU A 71 9.07 -10.04 -0.92
CA LEU A 71 8.23 -11.11 -0.39
C LEU A 71 6.78 -10.72 -0.59
N VAL A 72 6.07 -11.52 -1.37
CA VAL A 72 4.62 -11.49 -1.50
C VAL A 72 4.07 -12.49 -0.50
N GLU A 73 3.22 -12.04 0.42
CA GLU A 73 2.52 -12.88 1.39
C GLU A 73 1.28 -12.15 1.91
N ASP A 74 0.30 -12.88 2.45
CA ASP A 74 -0.90 -12.33 3.10
C ASP A 74 -1.65 -11.27 2.25
N GLY A 75 -1.64 -11.43 0.92
CA GLY A 75 -2.26 -10.48 0.00
C GLY A 75 -1.59 -9.10 -0.07
N GLY A 76 -0.30 -9.02 0.25
CA GLY A 76 0.50 -7.79 0.13
C GLY A 76 1.96 -8.08 -0.22
N VAL A 77 2.80 -7.04 -0.18
CA VAL A 77 4.21 -7.11 -0.57
C VAL A 77 5.08 -6.32 0.39
N LYS A 78 6.29 -6.80 0.66
CA LYS A 78 7.37 -6.05 1.32
C LYS A 78 8.72 -6.36 0.69
N VAL A 79 9.70 -5.48 0.87
CA VAL A 79 11.10 -5.77 0.53
C VAL A 79 11.78 -6.42 1.73
N ILE A 80 12.27 -7.65 1.57
CA ILE A 80 12.98 -8.38 2.64
C ILE A 80 14.50 -8.24 2.54
N TYR A 81 15.00 -7.90 1.36
CA TYR A 81 16.41 -7.67 1.13
C TYR A 81 16.60 -6.60 0.05
N ALA A 82 17.57 -5.73 0.26
CA ALA A 82 18.00 -4.74 -0.71
C ALA A 82 19.50 -4.57 -0.56
N GLU A 83 20.23 -4.42 -1.66
CA GLU A 83 21.66 -4.06 -1.64
C GLU A 83 21.89 -2.55 -1.50
N CYS A 84 20.88 -1.73 -1.77
CA CYS A 84 21.01 -0.27 -1.80
C CYS A 84 21.50 0.31 -0.46
N PRO A 85 22.25 1.42 -0.45
CA PRO A 85 22.82 1.97 0.78
C PRO A 85 21.74 2.50 1.74
N ASP A 86 20.67 3.08 1.21
CA ASP A 86 19.68 3.80 2.00
C ASP A 86 18.72 2.86 2.75
N LYS A 87 18.51 1.65 2.22
CA LYS A 87 17.57 0.62 2.71
C LYS A 87 16.16 1.16 3.00
N ILE A 88 15.76 2.27 2.37
CA ILE A 88 14.45 2.92 2.61
C ILE A 88 13.32 1.96 2.23
N CYS A 89 13.46 1.26 1.12
CA CYS A 89 12.47 0.29 0.63
C CYS A 89 12.18 -0.85 1.61
N ILE A 90 13.16 -1.26 2.44
CA ILE A 90 12.94 -2.23 3.53
C ILE A 90 12.15 -1.58 4.68
N LYS A 91 12.43 -0.32 4.99
CA LYS A 91 11.80 0.44 6.09
C LYS A 91 10.34 0.78 5.81
N GLU A 92 9.94 0.90 4.54
CA GLU A 92 8.53 1.07 4.15
C GLU A 92 7.64 -0.06 4.69
N GLY A 93 8.22 -1.26 4.86
CA GLY A 93 7.52 -2.40 5.44
C GLY A 93 6.51 -3.03 4.48
N PHE A 94 5.40 -3.52 5.04
CA PHE A 94 4.37 -4.24 4.31
C PHE A 94 3.30 -3.30 3.77
N ILE A 95 3.06 -3.39 2.47
CA ILE A 95 1.98 -2.68 1.76
C ILE A 95 0.94 -3.68 1.29
N ASP A 96 -0.34 -3.31 1.40
CA ASP A 96 -1.48 -4.17 1.07
C ASP A 96 -2.66 -3.42 0.43
N LYS A 97 -2.63 -2.09 0.32
CA LYS A 97 -3.74 -1.27 -0.17
C LYS A 97 -3.42 -0.60 -1.50
N PRO A 98 -4.40 -0.53 -2.42
CA PRO A 98 -4.23 0.23 -3.65
C PRO A 98 -3.80 1.68 -3.41
N GLY A 99 -2.86 2.14 -4.22
CA GLY A 99 -2.22 3.46 -4.09
C GLY A 99 -1.02 3.49 -3.15
N GLN A 100 -0.74 2.43 -2.39
CA GLN A 100 0.53 2.29 -1.68
C GLN A 100 1.65 1.88 -2.65
N SER A 101 2.87 2.33 -2.36
CA SER A 101 4.05 2.00 -3.15
C SER A 101 5.30 1.85 -2.30
N ILE A 102 6.19 0.95 -2.70
CA ILE A 102 7.58 0.87 -2.23
C ILE A 102 8.50 1.32 -3.37
N ILE A 103 9.43 2.24 -3.07
CA ILE A 103 10.33 2.82 -4.07
C ILE A 103 11.78 2.56 -3.65
N CYS A 104 12.54 1.88 -4.49
CA CYS A 104 14.00 1.78 -4.40
C CYS A 104 14.61 2.68 -5.47
N LEU A 105 14.85 3.94 -5.13
CA LEU A 105 15.34 4.94 -6.08
C LEU A 105 16.71 4.58 -6.70
N PRO A 106 17.72 4.09 -5.93
CA PRO A 106 19.03 3.75 -6.50
C PRO A 106 18.96 2.65 -7.56
N PHE A 107 18.06 1.67 -7.39
CA PHE A 107 17.90 0.54 -8.31
C PHE A 107 16.74 0.72 -9.29
N ARG A 108 16.04 1.85 -9.20
CA ARG A 108 14.90 2.22 -10.06
C ARG A 108 13.80 1.16 -10.08
N ILE A 109 13.57 0.55 -8.91
CA ILE A 109 12.50 -0.40 -8.67
C ILE A 109 11.35 0.35 -8.02
N VAL A 110 10.15 0.17 -8.57
CA VAL A 110 8.91 0.67 -7.98
C VAL A 110 7.95 -0.52 -7.87
N VAL A 111 7.42 -0.73 -6.67
CA VAL A 111 6.35 -1.70 -6.43
C VAL A 111 5.12 -0.91 -6.04
N GLU A 112 4.06 -1.00 -6.83
CA GLU A 112 2.81 -0.28 -6.60
C GLU A 112 1.67 -1.28 -6.45
N ILE A 113 0.82 -1.10 -5.44
CA ILE A 113 -0.42 -1.87 -5.36
C ILE A 113 -1.48 -1.16 -6.16
N ARG A 114 -2.02 -1.87 -7.15
CA ARG A 114 -3.12 -1.42 -7.99
C ARG A 114 -4.36 -2.23 -7.68
N GLY A 115 -5.50 -1.56 -7.72
CA GLY A 115 -6.80 -2.17 -7.54
C GLY A 115 -7.69 -1.82 -8.73
N VAL A 116 -8.31 -2.83 -9.34
CA VAL A 116 -9.32 -2.59 -10.37
C VAL A 116 -10.62 -2.29 -9.65
N LYS A 117 -11.11 -1.05 -9.73
CA LYS A 117 -12.49 -0.76 -9.34
C LYS A 117 -13.41 -1.27 -10.44
N ASN A 118 -14.41 -2.09 -10.08
CA ASN A 118 -15.56 -2.35 -10.95
C ASN A 118 -16.50 -1.14 -10.93
N ASP A 119 -15.98 0.03 -11.27
CA ASP A 119 -16.80 1.18 -11.61
C ASP A 119 -16.70 1.30 -13.14
N LYS A 120 -17.77 0.90 -13.82
CA LYS A 120 -18.05 1.45 -15.15
C LYS A 120 -18.11 2.97 -14.99
N VAL A 121 -17.00 3.66 -15.21
CA VAL A 121 -16.84 5.05 -15.69
C VAL A 121 -15.34 5.42 -15.57
N ASP A 122 -14.72 5.54 -16.75
CA ASP A 122 -13.61 6.42 -17.17
C ASP A 122 -12.49 6.82 -16.19
N GLN A 123 -11.25 6.47 -16.56
CA GLN A 123 -10.36 7.48 -17.14
C GLN A 123 -9.19 6.83 -17.90
N VAL A 124 -9.22 7.01 -19.22
CA VAL A 124 -8.06 6.86 -20.11
C VAL A 124 -7.05 7.94 -19.74
N VAL A 125 -5.82 7.55 -19.46
CA VAL A 125 -4.68 8.48 -19.47
C VAL A 125 -3.73 7.99 -20.56
N TYR A 126 -3.58 8.83 -21.59
CA TYR A 126 -2.65 8.71 -22.71
C TYR A 126 -1.20 8.87 -22.26
#